data_AF-A0A924GXK6-F1
#
_entry.id   AF-A0A924GXK6-F1
#
_cell.length_a   1.000
_cell.length_b   1.000
_cell.length_c   1.000
_cell.angle_alpha   90.00
_cell.angle_beta   90.00
_cell.angle_gamma   90.00
#
_symmetry.space_group_name_H-M   'P 1'
#
loop_
_entity.id
_entity.type
_entity.pdbx_description
1 polymer ?
#
loop_
_entity_poly.entity_id
_entity_poly.type
_entity_poly.pdbx_seq_one_letter_code
_entity_poly.pdbx_strand_id
1 'polypeptide(L)'
;SPGSIDIAADLADLGPRADLDFTGMVLDRVEMHECNYNWKTFIEVYLEDYHVGPFHPGLGSMVSCDDLQWEFKNNYSVQTVGVANRLGKAGSPIYERWEKALMQYRNGTPPKYGAIWLTYYPHIMVEWYPHVLTVSTLHPVGPQKTMNMVEFYYPEEIAAFERDFVEAQQAAYMETCVEDDQIALRMDAGRRALLLRGDNEVGPYQSPMEDGMQHFHEWYRGRMKFDAAPKRG
;
A
#
# COMPACT_ATOMS: atom_id res chain seq x y z
N SER A 1 13.41 -22.54 18.56
CA SER A 1 13.12 -21.29 17.86
C SER A 1 11.63 -21.22 17.58
N PRO A 2 10.95 -20.07 17.71
CA PRO A 2 9.59 -19.96 17.17
C PRO A 2 9.66 -20.40 15.71
N GLY A 3 8.80 -21.34 15.31
CA GLY A 3 8.93 -22.09 14.05
C GLY A 3 9.15 -21.16 12.86
N SER A 4 10.05 -21.55 11.96
CA SER A 4 10.25 -20.86 10.69
C SER A 4 8.90 -20.71 9.99
N ILE A 5 8.54 -19.49 9.63
CA ILE A 5 7.34 -19.23 8.84
C ILE A 5 7.58 -19.80 7.44
N ASP A 6 6.68 -20.68 6.99
CA ASP A 6 6.69 -21.20 5.63
C ASP A 6 5.90 -20.24 4.73
N ILE A 7 6.61 -19.30 4.11
CA ILE A 7 6.03 -18.24 3.27
C ILE A 7 5.31 -18.86 2.06
N ALA A 8 5.85 -19.94 1.50
CA ALA A 8 5.24 -20.58 0.33
C ALA A 8 3.90 -21.23 0.69
N ALA A 9 3.81 -21.84 1.87
CA ALA A 9 2.56 -22.38 2.40
C ALA A 9 1.57 -21.26 2.76
N ASP A 10 2.03 -20.17 3.40
CA ASP A 10 1.18 -19.03 3.74
C ASP A 10 0.52 -18.43 2.49
N LEU A 11 1.29 -18.26 1.40
CA LEU A 11 0.83 -17.67 0.14
C LEU A 11 0.25 -18.68 -0.87
N ALA A 12 0.02 -19.93 -0.46
CA ALA A 12 -0.47 -20.98 -1.35
C ALA A 12 -1.86 -20.66 -1.94
N ASP A 13 -2.71 -20.03 -1.13
CA ASP A 13 -4.09 -19.66 -1.48
C ASP A 13 -4.25 -18.18 -1.84
N LEU A 14 -3.15 -17.48 -2.17
CA LEU A 14 -3.17 -16.07 -2.56
C LEU A 14 -4.00 -15.89 -3.85
N GLY A 15 -5.12 -15.19 -3.77
CA GLY A 15 -6.04 -15.01 -4.90
C GLY A 15 -5.38 -14.41 -6.15
N PRO A 16 -4.77 -13.21 -6.08
CA PRO A 16 -4.12 -12.57 -7.22
C PRO A 16 -2.67 -13.05 -7.45
N ARG A 17 -2.34 -14.30 -7.11
CA ARG A 17 -0.97 -14.84 -7.23
C ARG A 17 -0.37 -14.68 -8.63
N ALA A 18 -1.17 -14.80 -9.68
CA ALA A 18 -0.70 -14.64 -11.06
C ALA A 18 -0.41 -13.18 -11.42
N ASP A 19 -1.14 -12.22 -10.82
CA ASP A 19 -0.89 -10.79 -11.03
C ASP A 19 0.33 -10.33 -10.19
N LEU A 20 0.63 -11.00 -9.08
CA LEU A 20 1.80 -10.75 -8.20
C LEU A 20 3.02 -11.66 -8.51
N ASP A 21 3.14 -12.15 -9.75
CA ASP A 21 4.26 -12.99 -10.20
C ASP A 21 5.41 -12.13 -10.75
N PHE A 22 6.61 -12.35 -10.23
CA PHE A 22 7.83 -11.64 -10.65
C PHE A 22 8.52 -12.28 -11.87
N THR A 23 7.99 -13.37 -12.41
CA THR A 23 8.56 -14.04 -13.59
C THR A 23 8.62 -13.08 -14.77
N GLY A 24 9.83 -12.85 -15.31
CA GLY A 24 10.05 -11.91 -16.43
C GLY A 24 10.09 -10.44 -16.03
N MET A 25 10.05 -10.14 -14.72
CA MET A 25 10.24 -8.81 -14.17
C MET A 25 11.71 -8.56 -13.82
N VAL A 26 12.19 -7.34 -14.04
CA VAL A 26 13.54 -6.90 -13.70
C VAL A 26 13.50 -5.70 -12.77
N LEU A 27 14.43 -5.66 -11.82
CA LEU A 27 14.63 -4.52 -10.92
C LEU A 27 15.19 -3.33 -11.71
N ASP A 28 14.49 -2.19 -11.65
CA ASP A 28 14.93 -0.93 -12.27
C ASP A 28 15.59 0.00 -11.25
N ARG A 29 14.95 0.18 -10.09
CA ARG A 29 15.38 1.14 -9.08
C ARG A 29 15.03 0.68 -7.66
N VAL A 30 15.88 1.07 -6.72
CA VAL A 30 15.60 1.05 -5.29
C VAL A 30 15.61 2.49 -4.76
N GLU A 31 14.55 2.91 -4.10
CA GLU A 31 14.41 4.21 -3.42
C GLU A 31 14.39 4.01 -1.91
N MET A 32 15.19 4.80 -1.18
CA MET A 32 15.24 4.77 0.28
C MET A 32 14.51 5.99 0.82
N HIS A 33 13.25 5.79 1.22
CA HIS A 33 12.38 6.87 1.69
C HIS A 33 12.36 6.96 3.23
N GLU A 34 12.79 8.10 3.77
CA GLU A 34 12.76 8.34 5.22
C GLU A 34 11.39 8.83 5.69
N CYS A 35 10.72 8.01 6.49
CA CYS A 35 9.45 8.32 7.13
C CYS A 35 9.66 8.81 8.57
N ASN A 36 9.17 10.00 8.92
CA ASN A 36 9.29 10.57 10.27
C ASN A 36 8.08 10.23 11.18
N TYR A 37 7.66 8.97 11.13
CA TYR A 37 6.53 8.43 11.89
C TYR A 37 6.73 6.93 12.17
N ASN A 38 5.92 6.37 13.05
CA ASN A 38 5.97 4.96 13.43
C ASN A 38 5.64 4.04 12.24
N TRP A 39 6.34 2.90 12.14
CA TRP A 39 6.08 1.91 11.08
C TRP A 39 4.64 1.40 11.06
N LYS A 40 3.97 1.32 12.21
CA LYS A 40 2.56 0.92 12.27
C LYS A 40 1.65 1.96 11.63
N THR A 41 1.97 3.24 11.78
CA THR A 41 1.22 4.33 11.15
C THR A 41 1.34 4.25 9.63
N PHE A 42 2.49 3.85 9.09
CA PHE A 42 2.62 3.54 7.66
C PHE A 42 1.64 2.43 7.25
N ILE A 43 1.68 1.29 7.96
CA ILE A 43 0.82 0.13 7.65
C ILE A 43 -0.65 0.48 7.80
N GLU A 44 -1.02 1.32 8.76
CA GLU A 44 -2.40 1.77 8.96
C GLU A 44 -2.90 2.60 7.78
N VAL A 45 -2.12 3.58 7.30
CA VAL A 45 -2.46 4.38 6.11
C VAL A 45 -2.57 3.48 4.88
N TYR A 46 -1.63 2.54 4.70
CA TYR A 46 -1.67 1.57 3.59
C TYR A 46 -2.89 0.63 3.63
N LEU A 47 -3.44 0.36 4.82
CA LEU A 47 -4.54 -0.61 5.01
C LEU A 47 -5.91 0.05 5.14
N GLU A 48 -6.03 1.35 4.89
CA GLU A 48 -7.31 2.04 4.77
C GLU A 48 -7.48 2.70 3.42
N ASP A 49 -8.53 2.33 2.69
CA ASP A 49 -8.80 2.85 1.35
C ASP A 49 -9.67 4.13 1.38
N TYR A 50 -10.04 4.59 2.57
CA TYR A 50 -11.01 5.68 2.75
C TYR A 50 -10.42 7.03 2.35
N HIS A 51 -9.12 7.25 2.60
CA HIS A 51 -8.43 8.47 2.20
C HIS A 51 -8.17 8.58 0.70
N VAL A 52 -8.21 7.47 -0.06
CA VAL A 52 -7.72 7.43 -1.46
C VAL A 52 -8.43 8.45 -2.34
N GLY A 53 -9.77 8.40 -2.38
CA GLY A 53 -10.56 9.31 -3.21
C GLY A 53 -10.44 10.79 -2.80
N PRO A 54 -10.54 11.13 -1.50
CA PRO A 54 -10.46 12.52 -1.03
C PRO A 54 -9.05 13.13 -0.98
N PHE A 55 -8.00 12.33 -0.78
CA PHE A 55 -6.66 12.83 -0.43
C PHE A 55 -5.61 12.62 -1.53
N HIS A 56 -5.83 11.70 -2.46
CA HIS A 56 -4.96 11.50 -3.62
C HIS A 56 -5.64 11.91 -4.92
N PRO A 57 -5.50 13.17 -5.37
CA PRO A 57 -6.04 13.61 -6.64
C PRO A 57 -5.61 12.70 -7.80
N GLY A 58 -4.30 12.43 -7.90
CA GLY A 58 -3.71 11.60 -8.95
C GLY A 58 -4.14 10.13 -8.85
N LEU A 59 -3.83 9.45 -7.74
CA LEU A 59 -4.20 8.03 -7.57
C LEU A 59 -5.72 7.83 -7.68
N GLY A 60 -6.52 8.71 -7.08
CA GLY A 60 -7.98 8.67 -7.15
C GLY A 60 -8.58 8.96 -8.53
N SER A 61 -7.78 9.35 -9.54
CA SER A 61 -8.20 9.35 -10.95
C SER A 61 -7.92 8.03 -11.69
N MET A 62 -7.11 7.15 -11.09
CA MET A 62 -6.72 5.85 -11.65
C MET A 62 -7.47 4.67 -11.05
N VAL A 63 -7.71 4.70 -9.73
CA VAL A 63 -8.31 3.60 -8.99
C VAL A 63 -9.70 3.95 -8.45
N SER A 64 -10.54 2.93 -8.30
CA SER A 64 -11.86 3.04 -7.69
C SER A 64 -11.98 2.09 -6.50
N CYS A 65 -12.11 2.66 -5.30
CA CYS A 65 -12.35 1.90 -4.07
C CYS A 65 -13.82 1.51 -3.88
N ASP A 66 -14.72 1.92 -4.79
CA ASP A 66 -16.13 1.47 -4.79
C ASP A 66 -16.24 -0.04 -5.10
N ASP A 67 -15.27 -0.58 -5.84
CA ASP A 67 -15.17 -2.00 -6.21
C ASP A 67 -14.12 -2.74 -5.36
N LEU A 68 -13.80 -2.23 -4.16
CA LEU A 68 -12.81 -2.82 -3.25
C LEU A 68 -13.19 -4.26 -2.86
N GLN A 69 -12.26 -5.19 -3.07
CA GLN A 69 -12.34 -6.56 -2.60
C GLN A 69 -11.20 -6.86 -1.64
N TRP A 70 -11.54 -7.32 -0.44
CA TRP A 70 -10.58 -7.78 0.56
C TRP A 70 -10.38 -9.29 0.50
N GLU A 71 -9.13 -9.72 0.62
CA GLU A 71 -8.75 -11.08 1.01
C GLU A 71 -7.98 -11.03 2.33
N PHE A 72 -8.38 -11.83 3.32
CA PHE A 72 -7.72 -11.91 4.62
C PHE A 72 -7.24 -13.33 4.92
N LYS A 73 -5.98 -13.47 5.35
CA LYS A 73 -5.39 -14.69 5.90
C LYS A 73 -4.61 -14.37 7.16
N ASN A 74 -4.17 -15.41 7.87
CA ASN A 74 -3.50 -15.27 9.16
C ASN A 74 -2.33 -14.27 9.19
N ASN A 75 -1.54 -14.15 8.12
CA ASN A 75 -0.33 -13.32 8.09
C ASN A 75 -0.35 -12.25 7.00
N TYR A 76 -1.45 -12.10 6.26
CA TYR A 76 -1.53 -11.12 5.18
C TYR A 76 -2.95 -10.66 4.88
N SER A 77 -3.05 -9.51 4.24
CA SER A 77 -4.27 -8.99 3.64
C SER A 77 -4.00 -8.53 2.22
N VAL A 78 -5.02 -8.60 1.36
CA VAL A 78 -4.97 -8.07 -0.01
C VAL A 78 -6.17 -7.17 -0.26
N GLN A 79 -5.90 -5.99 -0.83
CA GLN A 79 -6.91 -5.11 -1.43
C GLN A 79 -6.82 -5.26 -2.94
N THR A 80 -7.94 -5.49 -3.61
CA THR A 80 -8.06 -5.36 -5.07
C THR A 80 -9.08 -4.27 -5.37
N VAL A 81 -8.66 -3.23 -6.09
CA VAL A 81 -9.51 -2.08 -6.43
C VAL A 81 -9.75 -1.96 -7.92
N GLY A 82 -10.91 -1.39 -8.28
CA GLY A 82 -11.34 -1.22 -9.66
C GLY A 82 -10.56 -0.11 -10.38
N VAL A 83 -10.78 0.01 -11.69
CA VAL A 83 -10.27 1.14 -12.48
C VAL A 83 -11.25 2.30 -12.34
N ALA A 84 -10.74 3.51 -12.08
CA ALA A 84 -11.58 4.69 -12.02
C ALA A 84 -12.28 4.95 -13.36
N ASN A 85 -13.59 5.17 -13.32
CA ASN A 85 -14.40 5.47 -14.51
C ASN A 85 -14.57 7.00 -14.72
N ARG A 86 -13.57 7.81 -14.35
CA ARG A 86 -13.64 9.27 -14.49
C ARG A 86 -13.33 9.62 -15.94
N LEU A 87 -14.33 10.17 -16.63
CA LEU A 87 -14.23 10.65 -18.00
C LEU A 87 -13.16 11.77 -18.11
N GLY A 88 -11.93 11.38 -18.45
CA GLY A 88 -10.98 12.21 -19.20
C GLY A 88 -10.27 13.33 -18.46
N LYS A 89 -10.13 13.30 -17.13
CA LYS A 89 -9.21 14.19 -16.42
C LYS A 89 -8.42 13.43 -15.35
N ALA A 90 -7.12 13.29 -15.60
CA ALA A 90 -6.16 12.93 -14.57
C ALA A 90 -6.23 13.95 -13.44
N GLY A 91 -6.08 13.49 -12.20
CA GLY A 91 -6.18 14.37 -11.03
C GLY A 91 -4.91 15.15 -10.71
N SER A 92 -3.77 14.81 -11.34
CA SER A 92 -2.53 15.57 -11.30
C SER A 92 -1.79 15.48 -12.66
N PRO A 93 -0.90 16.44 -12.98
CA PRO A 93 -0.05 16.36 -14.18
C PRO A 93 0.91 15.16 -14.18
N ILE A 94 1.33 14.68 -12.99
CA ILE A 94 2.22 13.53 -12.85
C ILE A 94 1.48 12.25 -13.24
N TYR A 95 0.28 12.05 -12.68
CA TYR A 95 -0.56 10.92 -13.05
C TYR A 95 -1.04 11.01 -14.50
N GLU A 96 -1.29 12.21 -15.04
CA GLU A 96 -1.63 12.39 -16.47
C GLU A 96 -0.54 11.84 -17.39
N ARG A 97 0.74 12.11 -17.06
CA ARG A 97 1.88 11.59 -17.83
C ARG A 97 1.92 10.07 -17.78
N TRP A 98 1.70 9.48 -16.60
CA TRP A 98 1.71 8.02 -16.45
C TRP A 98 0.52 7.36 -17.14
N GLU A 99 -0.69 7.87 -16.95
CA GLU A 99 -1.92 7.43 -17.63
C GLU A 99 -1.72 7.40 -19.15
N LYS A 100 -1.14 8.46 -19.71
CA LYS A 100 -0.86 8.53 -21.15
C LYS A 100 0.15 7.48 -21.60
N ALA A 101 1.26 7.32 -20.90
CA ALA A 101 2.27 6.31 -21.24
C ALA A 101 1.70 4.90 -21.15
N LEU A 102 0.90 4.62 -20.12
CA LEU A 102 0.22 3.34 -19.93
C LEU A 102 -0.76 3.05 -21.06
N MET A 103 -1.62 3.99 -21.40
CA MET A 103 -2.61 3.78 -22.46
C MET A 103 -1.96 3.69 -23.84
N GLN A 104 -0.86 4.40 -24.08
CA GLN A 104 -0.07 4.26 -25.30
C GLN A 104 0.51 2.85 -25.42
N TYR A 105 1.19 2.35 -24.37
CA TYR A 105 1.75 1.00 -24.36
C TYR A 105 0.68 -0.09 -24.53
N ARG A 106 -0.50 0.12 -23.94
CA ARG A 106 -1.63 -0.82 -24.01
C ARG A 106 -2.53 -0.65 -25.24
N ASN A 107 -2.14 0.18 -26.21
CA ASN A 107 -2.94 0.48 -27.40
C ASN A 107 -4.40 0.87 -27.08
N GLY A 108 -4.58 1.66 -26.03
CA GLY A 108 -5.89 2.12 -25.57
C GLY A 108 -6.72 1.08 -24.79
N THR A 109 -6.19 -0.13 -24.54
CA THR A 109 -6.91 -1.17 -23.79
C THR A 109 -6.84 -0.89 -22.29
N PRO A 110 -7.97 -0.73 -21.59
CA PRO A 110 -7.98 -0.52 -20.14
C PRO A 110 -7.30 -1.67 -19.37
N PRO A 111 -6.74 -1.40 -18.19
CA PRO A 111 -6.20 -2.44 -17.31
C PRO A 111 -7.34 -3.26 -16.66
N LYS A 112 -6.96 -4.45 -16.15
CA LYS A 112 -7.87 -5.40 -15.47
C LYS A 112 -8.34 -4.88 -14.10
N TYR A 113 -7.43 -4.24 -13.37
CA TYR A 113 -7.64 -3.63 -12.05
C TYR A 113 -7.04 -2.23 -12.04
N GLY A 114 -7.46 -1.40 -11.07
CA GLY A 114 -6.76 -0.16 -10.78
C GLY A 114 -5.42 -0.44 -10.10
N ALA A 115 -5.47 -1.21 -9.01
CA ALA A 115 -4.32 -1.68 -8.26
C ALA A 115 -4.65 -2.96 -7.48
N ILE A 116 -3.60 -3.68 -7.08
CA ILE A 116 -3.67 -4.74 -6.07
C ILE A 116 -2.60 -4.47 -5.03
N TRP A 117 -2.96 -4.52 -3.76
CA TRP A 117 -2.09 -4.17 -2.64
C TRP A 117 -2.08 -5.32 -1.63
N LEU A 118 -0.98 -6.05 -1.58
CA LEU A 118 -0.74 -7.12 -0.61
C LEU A 118 0.11 -6.56 0.53
N THR A 119 -0.34 -6.71 1.77
CA THR A 119 0.52 -6.56 2.95
C THR A 119 0.80 -7.93 3.56
N TYR A 120 2.05 -8.38 3.52
CA TYR A 120 2.53 -9.52 4.28
C TYR A 120 3.13 -9.05 5.61
N TYR A 121 2.44 -9.32 6.71
CA TYR A 121 2.79 -8.75 8.00
C TYR A 121 4.13 -9.27 8.53
N PRO A 122 4.93 -8.42 9.19
CA PRO A 122 4.59 -7.06 9.64
C PRO A 122 4.93 -5.92 8.68
N HIS A 123 5.76 -6.13 7.65
CA HIS A 123 6.51 -5.02 7.06
C HIS A 123 6.75 -5.09 5.55
N ILE A 124 6.20 -6.09 4.85
CA ILE A 124 6.38 -6.21 3.39
C ILE A 124 5.06 -5.87 2.73
N MET A 125 5.10 -4.96 1.76
CA MET A 125 4.00 -4.69 0.87
C MET A 125 4.43 -5.04 -0.56
N VAL A 126 3.56 -5.71 -1.30
CA VAL A 126 3.72 -6.00 -2.73
C VAL A 126 2.55 -5.36 -3.45
N GLU A 127 2.87 -4.46 -4.36
CA GLU A 127 1.90 -3.59 -5.01
C GLU A 127 1.93 -3.87 -6.50
N TRP A 128 0.78 -4.23 -7.05
CA TRP A 128 0.59 -4.35 -8.48
C TRP A 128 -0.09 -3.09 -9.00
N TYR A 129 0.53 -2.51 -10.01
CA TYR A 129 -0.08 -1.55 -10.91
C TYR A 129 -0.01 -2.11 -12.33
N PRO A 130 -0.77 -1.57 -13.30
CA PRO A 130 -0.70 -2.05 -14.67
C PRO A 130 0.75 -2.07 -15.22
N HIS A 131 1.29 -3.27 -15.44
CA HIS A 131 2.66 -3.54 -15.89
C HIS A 131 3.79 -3.18 -14.91
N VAL A 132 3.51 -3.05 -13.61
CA VAL A 132 4.52 -2.73 -12.59
C VAL A 132 4.28 -3.54 -11.33
N LEU A 133 5.36 -4.04 -10.73
CA LEU A 133 5.36 -4.50 -9.35
C LEU A 133 6.25 -3.57 -8.53
N THR A 134 5.72 -3.06 -7.42
CA THR A 134 6.50 -2.32 -6.43
C THR A 134 6.55 -3.13 -5.14
N VAL A 135 7.72 -3.20 -4.51
CA VAL A 135 7.87 -3.82 -3.18
C VAL A 135 8.31 -2.75 -2.19
N SER A 136 7.51 -2.52 -1.16
CA SER A 136 7.88 -1.67 -0.03
C SER A 136 8.25 -2.55 1.17
N THR A 137 9.45 -2.37 1.71
CA THR A 137 9.91 -3.04 2.94
C THR A 137 10.19 -2.02 4.03
N LEU A 138 9.43 -2.08 5.13
CA LEU A 138 9.59 -1.16 6.25
C LEU A 138 10.67 -1.64 7.22
N HIS A 139 11.63 -0.76 7.49
CA HIS A 139 12.66 -0.93 8.50
C HIS A 139 12.46 0.10 9.63
N PRO A 140 11.89 -0.30 10.78
CA PRO A 140 11.76 0.59 11.93
C PRO A 140 13.15 1.00 12.46
N VAL A 141 13.42 2.31 12.48
CA VAL A 141 14.67 2.88 13.02
C VAL A 141 14.46 3.35 14.46
N GLY A 142 13.24 3.77 14.80
CA GLY A 142 12.83 4.13 16.14
C GLY A 142 11.30 4.30 16.25
N PRO A 143 10.79 4.68 17.44
CA PRO A 143 9.35 4.82 17.66
C PRO A 143 8.65 5.86 16.77
N GLN A 144 9.39 6.82 16.20
CA GLN A 144 8.87 7.87 15.32
C GLN A 144 9.74 8.03 14.06
N LYS A 145 10.45 6.97 13.67
CA LYS A 145 11.28 6.98 12.46
C LYS A 145 11.30 5.60 11.83
N THR A 146 10.97 5.54 10.55
CA THR A 146 10.94 4.32 9.74
C THR A 146 11.66 4.61 8.42
N MET A 147 12.37 3.63 7.90
CA MET A 147 12.90 3.67 6.53
C MET A 147 12.02 2.76 5.68
N ASN A 148 11.41 3.29 4.62
CA ASN A 148 10.76 2.48 3.60
C ASN A 148 11.76 2.25 2.45
N MET A 149 12.12 0.99 2.20
CA MET A 149 12.87 0.60 1.01
C MET A 149 11.86 0.22 -0.08
N VAL A 150 11.82 1.01 -1.15
CA VAL A 150 10.90 0.81 -2.27
C VAL A 150 11.67 0.28 -3.46
N GLU A 151 11.28 -0.87 -3.97
CA GLU A 151 11.87 -1.51 -5.14
C GLU A 151 10.88 -1.52 -6.31
N PHE A 152 11.31 -1.06 -7.48
CA PHE A 152 10.48 -0.99 -8.67
C PHE A 152 10.88 -2.06 -9.69
N TYR A 153 9.92 -2.88 -10.07
CA TYR A 153 10.08 -3.98 -11.01
C TYR A 153 9.17 -3.80 -12.22
N TYR A 154 9.72 -4.03 -13.41
CA TYR A 154 9.02 -3.91 -14.69
C TYR A 154 9.30 -5.13 -15.56
N PRO A 155 8.41 -5.49 -16.50
CA PRO A 155 8.72 -6.45 -17.55
C PRO A 155 10.00 -6.05 -18.30
N GLU A 156 10.81 -7.03 -18.69
CA GLU A 156 12.09 -6.81 -19.40
C GLU A 156 11.95 -5.84 -20.60
N GLU A 157 10.87 -5.96 -21.37
CA GLU A 157 10.60 -5.10 -22.53
C GLU A 157 10.37 -3.63 -22.13
N ILE A 158 9.58 -3.37 -21.09
CA ILE A 158 9.32 -2.01 -20.61
C ILE A 158 10.61 -1.41 -20.06
N ALA A 159 11.37 -2.17 -19.26
CA ALA A 159 12.64 -1.70 -18.72
C ALA A 159 13.66 -1.37 -19.83
N ALA A 160 13.68 -2.15 -20.91
CA ALA A 160 14.62 -1.98 -22.01
C ALA A 160 14.24 -0.88 -23.00
N PHE A 161 12.93 -0.66 -23.26
CA PHE A 161 12.48 0.16 -24.39
C PHE A 161 11.53 1.31 -24.03
N GLU A 162 10.90 1.28 -22.85
CA GLU A 162 9.83 2.23 -22.46
C GLU A 162 10.24 3.11 -21.28
N ARG A 163 11.38 3.81 -21.40
CA ARG A 163 11.93 4.63 -20.30
C ARG A 163 10.95 5.69 -19.78
N ASP A 164 10.21 6.32 -20.70
CA ASP A 164 9.18 7.32 -20.35
C ASP A 164 8.06 6.73 -19.49
N PHE A 165 7.65 5.48 -19.76
CA PHE A 165 6.67 4.77 -18.94
C PHE A 165 7.20 4.59 -17.52
N VAL A 166 8.43 4.11 -17.40
CA VAL A 166 9.02 3.81 -16.09
C VAL A 166 9.18 5.09 -15.26
N GLU A 167 9.76 6.14 -15.84
CA GLU A 167 9.95 7.40 -15.14
C GLU A 167 8.61 8.05 -14.73
N ALA A 168 7.60 7.97 -15.60
CA ALA A 168 6.28 8.49 -15.29
C ALA A 168 5.62 7.73 -14.14
N GLN A 169 5.73 6.39 -14.13
CA GLN A 169 5.15 5.57 -13.06
C GLN A 169 5.88 5.78 -11.72
N GLN A 170 7.22 5.81 -11.70
CA GLN A 170 7.97 6.09 -10.47
C GLN A 170 7.60 7.47 -9.92
N ALA A 171 7.46 8.48 -10.78
CA ALA A 171 7.03 9.81 -10.35
C ALA A 171 5.61 9.80 -9.76
N ALA A 172 4.66 9.08 -10.37
CA ALA A 172 3.30 8.94 -9.86
C ALA A 172 3.26 8.23 -8.50
N TYR A 173 4.04 7.15 -8.35
CA TYR A 173 4.19 6.45 -7.07
C TYR A 173 4.74 7.37 -5.98
N MET A 174 5.78 8.15 -6.29
CA MET A 174 6.37 9.07 -5.32
C MET A 174 5.47 10.27 -4.99
N GLU A 175 4.60 10.72 -5.92
CA GLU A 175 3.56 11.72 -5.62
C GLU A 175 2.64 11.20 -4.50
N THR A 176 2.13 9.97 -4.64
CA THR A 176 1.29 9.33 -3.62
C THR A 176 2.04 9.14 -2.30
N CYS A 177 3.30 8.69 -2.32
CA CYS A 177 4.11 8.56 -1.11
C CYS A 177 4.20 9.86 -0.30
N VAL A 178 4.37 11.00 -0.98
CA VAL A 178 4.45 12.31 -0.33
C VAL A 178 3.09 12.76 0.23
N GLU A 179 1.99 12.35 -0.39
CA GLU A 179 0.64 12.59 0.11
C GLU A 179 0.38 11.74 1.37
N ASP A 180 0.72 10.45 1.35
CA ASP A 180 0.62 9.54 2.50
C ASP A 180 1.43 10.02 3.70
N ASP A 181 2.65 10.51 3.47
CA ASP A 181 3.49 11.09 4.51
C ASP A 181 2.75 12.20 5.27
N GLN A 182 1.96 13.03 4.59
CA GLN A 182 1.22 14.11 5.24
C GLN A 182 0.13 13.57 6.18
N ILE A 183 -0.53 12.48 5.79
CA ILE A 183 -1.53 11.80 6.63
C ILE A 183 -0.82 11.19 7.84
N ALA A 184 0.21 10.37 7.61
CA ALA A 184 0.94 9.65 8.63
C ALA A 184 1.59 10.58 9.66
N LEU A 185 2.21 11.69 9.22
CA LEU A 185 2.79 12.71 10.11
C LEU A 185 1.73 13.33 11.03
N ARG A 186 0.53 13.60 10.50
CA ARG A 186 -0.57 14.18 11.29
C ARG A 186 -1.15 13.18 12.28
N MET A 187 -1.32 11.92 11.87
CA MET A 187 -1.75 10.84 12.76
C MET A 187 -0.78 10.66 13.93
N ASP A 188 0.53 10.56 13.66
CA ASP A 188 1.54 10.41 14.69
C ASP A 188 1.64 11.63 15.60
N ALA A 189 1.53 12.84 15.05
CA ALA A 189 1.49 14.07 15.84
C ALA A 189 0.29 14.10 16.80
N GLY A 190 -0.90 13.70 16.32
CA GLY A 190 -2.10 13.59 17.15
C GLY A 190 -1.95 12.57 18.29
N ARG A 191 -1.43 11.38 17.97
CA ARG A 191 -1.14 10.32 18.95
C ARG A 191 -0.12 10.76 19.99
N ARG A 192 0.94 11.46 19.56
CA ARG A 192 1.92 12.04 20.47
C ARG A 192 1.28 13.06 21.41
N ALA A 193 0.37 13.90 20.92
CA ALA A 193 -0.34 14.87 21.75
C ALA A 193 -1.20 14.18 22.81
N LEU A 194 -1.93 13.11 22.46
CA LEU A 194 -2.69 12.28 23.41
C LEU A 194 -1.76 11.69 24.48
N LEU A 195 -0.66 11.06 24.07
CA LEU A 195 0.33 10.49 24.97
C LEU A 195 0.89 11.51 25.97
N LEU A 196 1.26 12.71 25.50
CA LEU A 196 1.81 13.76 26.34
C LEU A 196 0.81 14.30 27.38
N ARG A 197 -0.49 14.22 27.10
CA ARG A 197 -1.56 14.55 28.05
C ARG A 197 -1.90 13.40 28.99
N GLY A 198 -1.42 12.19 28.71
CA GLY A 198 -1.82 10.97 29.41
C GLY A 198 -3.20 10.45 29.00
N ASP A 199 -3.73 10.93 27.87
CA ASP A 199 -5.01 10.50 27.32
C ASP A 199 -4.81 9.26 26.42
N ASN A 200 -5.87 8.47 26.29
CA ASN A 200 -5.93 7.37 25.33
C ASN A 200 -7.32 7.34 24.70
N GLU A 201 -7.41 7.71 23.42
CA GLU A 201 -8.64 7.74 22.65
C GLU A 201 -8.56 6.78 21.47
N VAL A 202 -9.68 6.13 21.17
CA VAL A 202 -9.82 5.20 20.05
C VAL A 202 -11.16 5.45 19.34
N GLY A 203 -11.16 5.31 18.01
CA GLY A 203 -12.36 5.36 17.18
C GLY A 203 -12.75 3.97 16.68
N PRO A 204 -13.99 3.79 16.19
CA PRO A 204 -14.37 2.61 15.43
C PRO A 204 -13.67 2.60 14.06
N TYR A 205 -13.51 1.41 13.47
CA TYR A 205 -13.15 1.26 12.05
C TYR A 205 -14.38 1.47 11.16
N GLN A 206 -14.20 2.12 10.02
CA GLN A 206 -15.17 2.28 8.94
C GLN A 206 -15.12 1.06 8.03
N SER A 207 -16.25 0.39 7.83
CA SER A 207 -16.34 -0.72 6.88
C SER A 207 -16.96 -0.27 5.55
N PRO A 208 -16.45 -0.73 4.39
CA PRO A 208 -15.40 -1.75 4.26
C PRO A 208 -13.97 -1.18 4.15
N MET A 209 -13.78 0.14 4.11
CA MET A 209 -12.51 0.72 3.66
C MET A 209 -11.40 0.66 4.71
N GLU A 210 -11.70 0.51 6.00
CA GLU A 210 -10.72 0.35 7.09
C GLU A 210 -10.66 -1.09 7.65
N ASP A 211 -11.31 -2.07 6.99
CA ASP A 211 -11.32 -3.47 7.45
C ASP A 211 -9.90 -4.07 7.51
N GLY A 212 -8.99 -3.63 6.62
CA GLY A 212 -7.57 -3.98 6.67
C GLY A 212 -6.87 -3.52 7.94
N MET A 213 -7.14 -2.29 8.39
CA MET A 213 -6.62 -1.80 9.66
C MET A 213 -7.09 -2.65 10.82
N GLN A 214 -8.37 -3.04 10.87
CA GLN A 214 -8.88 -3.92 11.93
C GLN A 214 -8.10 -5.25 11.95
N HIS A 215 -7.98 -5.89 10.79
CA HIS A 215 -7.28 -7.16 10.64
C HIS A 215 -5.81 -7.07 11.09
N PHE A 216 -5.08 -6.04 10.67
CA PHE A 216 -3.71 -5.80 11.13
C PHE A 216 -3.60 -5.60 12.65
N HIS A 217 -4.51 -4.82 13.25
CA HIS A 217 -4.49 -4.61 14.68
C HIS A 217 -4.78 -5.89 15.47
N GLU A 218 -5.69 -6.75 15.00
CA GLU A 218 -5.95 -8.06 15.58
C GLU A 218 -4.72 -8.98 15.48
N TRP A 219 -4.09 -9.04 14.30
CA TRP A 219 -2.83 -9.75 14.09
C TRP A 219 -1.73 -9.26 15.05
N TYR A 220 -1.51 -7.94 15.11
CA TYR A 220 -0.46 -7.34 15.92
C TYR A 220 -0.67 -7.60 17.42
N ARG A 221 -1.91 -7.45 17.91
CA ARG A 221 -2.26 -7.78 19.31
C ARG A 221 -1.98 -9.23 19.64
N GLY A 222 -2.37 -10.15 18.76
CA GLY A 222 -2.09 -11.58 18.91
C GLY A 222 -0.59 -11.88 18.94
N ARG A 223 0.20 -11.26 18.06
CA ARG A 223 1.65 -11.49 17.97
C ARG A 223 2.41 -10.97 19.17
N MET A 224 1.99 -9.82 19.69
CA MET A 224 2.58 -9.18 20.87
C MET A 224 2.06 -9.78 22.18
N LYS A 225 1.06 -10.67 22.13
CA LYS A 225 0.36 -11.22 23.30
C LYS A 225 -0.22 -10.12 24.19
N PHE A 226 -0.77 -9.08 23.57
CA PHE A 226 -1.63 -8.15 24.29
C PHE A 226 -2.93 -8.90 24.59
N ASP A 227 -3.00 -9.58 25.73
CA ASP A 227 -4.28 -10.10 26.23
C ASP A 227 -5.26 -8.93 26.33
N ALA A 228 -6.50 -9.16 25.90
CA ALA A 228 -7.58 -8.19 26.13
C ALA A 228 -7.57 -7.85 27.63
N ALA A 229 -7.42 -6.56 27.95
CA ALA A 229 -7.49 -6.10 29.33
C ALA A 229 -8.71 -6.76 30.01
N PRO A 230 -8.58 -7.26 31.25
CA PRO A 230 -9.68 -7.95 31.90
C PRO A 230 -10.89 -7.00 31.90
N LYS A 231 -12.03 -7.51 31.42
CA LYS A 231 -13.32 -6.79 31.53
C LYS A 231 -13.45 -6.36 33.00
N ARG A 232 -13.42 -5.06 33.25
CA ARG A 232 -13.75 -4.53 34.57
C ARG A 232 -15.18 -5.00 34.88
N GLY A 233 -15.30 -5.78 35.95
CA GLY A 233 -16.59 -6.24 36.48
C GLY A 233 -17.39 -5.12 37.11
#